data_AF-A0A7S1B5Y3-F1
#
_entry.id   AF-A0A7S1B5Y3-F1
#
_cell.length_a   1.000
_cell.length_b   1.000
_cell.length_c   1.000
_cell.angle_alpha   90.00
_cell.angle_beta   90.00
_cell.angle_gamma   90.00
#
_symmetry.space_group_name_H-M   'P 1'
#
loop_
_entity.id
_entity.type
_entity.pdbx_description
1 polymer ?
#
loop_
_entity_poly.entity_id
_entity_poly.type
_entity_poly.pdbx_seq_one_letter_code
_entity_poly.pdbx_strand_id
1 'polypeptide(L)'
;ASRQLRPLPSSVDWVREGAVAPVKNQGDCGSCWAFAAAGAIEGAAYLASGRLRSLSEQQLVDCDLRDFGCDGGLMDNAFRYDHVRGGLCSEEEYPYTASKGTCQKTFFHDSCENVEATQVSGFEDVDPQSTPALMEALLMQPVAVAIEADEVRFRLVRTWNVSLCEH
;
A
#
# COMPACT_ATOMS: atom_id res chain seq x y z
N ALA A 1 3.47 4.54 37.57
CA ALA A 1 4.07 5.66 36.83
C ALA A 1 3.03 6.18 35.85
N SER A 2 2.62 7.44 35.97
CA SER A 2 1.73 8.08 35.00
C SER A 2 2.44 8.14 33.65
N ARG A 3 1.89 7.43 32.66
CA ARG A 3 2.32 7.48 31.26
C ARG A 3 2.11 8.95 30.82
N GLN A 4 3.17 9.75 30.80
CA GLN A 4 3.09 11.08 30.19
C GLN A 4 2.74 10.85 28.73
N LEU A 5 1.52 11.24 28.37
CA LEU A 5 1.08 11.37 26.98
C LEU A 5 1.94 12.47 26.38
N ARG A 6 3.03 12.09 25.70
CA ARG A 6 3.76 13.02 24.84
C ARG A 6 2.72 13.56 23.85
N PRO A 7 2.52 14.88 23.75
CA PRO A 7 1.62 15.42 22.76
C PRO A 7 2.09 14.97 21.38
N LEU A 8 1.19 14.37 20.62
CA LEU A 8 1.44 14.00 19.24
C LEU A 8 1.83 15.26 18.45
N PRO A 9 2.78 15.19 17.51
CA PRO A 9 3.13 16.33 16.68
C PRO A 9 1.89 16.80 15.91
N SER A 10 1.76 18.11 15.68
CA SER A 10 0.56 18.70 15.08
C SER A 10 0.36 18.34 13.61
N SER A 11 1.38 17.79 12.95
CA SER A 11 1.36 17.41 11.54
C SER A 11 2.47 16.40 11.22
N VAL A 12 2.20 15.53 10.25
CA VAL A 12 3.18 14.65 9.60
C VAL A 12 3.02 14.78 8.10
N ASP A 13 4.13 14.78 7.36
CA ASP A 13 4.14 14.84 5.91
C ASP A 13 5.16 13.81 5.39
N TRP A 14 4.70 12.59 5.14
CA TRP A 14 5.54 11.49 4.69
C TRP A 14 6.20 11.74 3.33
N VAL A 15 5.67 12.65 2.51
CA VAL A 15 6.31 13.04 1.25
C VAL A 15 7.59 13.82 1.55
N ARG A 16 7.54 14.78 2.49
CA ARG A 16 8.72 15.53 2.92
C ARG A 16 9.75 14.67 3.63
N GLU A 17 9.30 13.65 4.36
CA GLU A 17 10.16 12.67 5.02
C GLU A 17 10.79 11.65 4.04
N GLY A 18 10.36 11.64 2.76
CA GLY A 18 10.90 10.75 1.73
C GLY A 18 10.32 9.34 1.74
N ALA A 19 9.21 9.11 2.45
CA ALA A 19 8.58 7.80 2.63
C ALA A 19 7.44 7.53 1.63
N VAL A 20 7.31 8.33 0.56
CA VAL A 20 6.23 8.22 -0.43
C VAL A 20 6.82 8.23 -1.83
N ALA A 21 6.54 7.20 -2.61
CA ALA A 21 6.96 7.10 -4.01
C ALA A 21 6.24 8.14 -4.88
N PRO A 22 6.76 8.44 -6.10
CA PRO A 22 6.04 9.26 -7.05
C PRO A 22 4.62 8.75 -7.31
N VAL A 23 3.69 9.66 -7.60
CA VAL A 23 2.30 9.33 -7.92
C VAL A 23 2.26 8.34 -9.10
N LYS A 24 1.56 7.23 -8.90
CA LYS A 24 1.34 6.18 -9.91
C LYS A 24 -0.09 6.26 -10.49
N ASN A 25 -0.38 5.47 -11.52
CA ASN A 25 -1.69 5.49 -12.21
C ASN A 25 -2.21 4.06 -12.46
N GLN A 26 -3.36 3.74 -11.87
CA GLN A 26 -4.04 2.43 -12.01
C GLN A 26 -4.78 2.25 -13.34
N GLY A 27 -4.96 3.31 -14.14
CA GLY A 27 -5.76 3.27 -15.36
C GLY A 27 -7.20 2.84 -15.10
N ASP A 28 -7.76 2.05 -16.02
CA ASP A 28 -9.16 1.57 -15.96
C ASP A 28 -9.30 0.25 -15.16
N CYS A 29 -8.25 -0.18 -14.46
CA CYS A 29 -8.25 -1.38 -13.63
C CYS A 29 -8.66 -1.04 -12.19
N GLY A 30 -9.62 -1.79 -11.62
CA GLY A 30 -10.05 -1.70 -10.22
C GLY A 30 -9.02 -2.27 -9.24
N SER A 31 -7.73 -1.97 -9.42
CA SER A 31 -6.63 -2.45 -8.59
C SER A 31 -6.21 -1.45 -7.51
N CYS A 32 -7.09 -0.53 -7.13
CA CYS A 32 -6.80 0.49 -6.12
C CYS A 32 -6.26 -0.10 -4.81
N TRP A 33 -6.75 -1.28 -4.44
CA TRP A 33 -6.36 -2.03 -3.25
C TRP A 33 -4.89 -2.41 -3.31
N ALA A 34 -4.39 -2.77 -4.50
CA ALA A 34 -2.99 -3.11 -4.72
C ALA A 34 -2.10 -1.87 -4.58
N PHE A 35 -2.50 -0.72 -5.15
CA PHE A 35 -1.78 0.55 -4.99
C PHE A 35 -1.77 1.03 -3.54
N ALA A 36 -2.88 0.88 -2.83
CA ALA A 36 -3.00 1.24 -1.43
C ALA A 36 -2.10 0.39 -0.53
N ALA A 37 -2.11 -0.93 -0.73
CA ALA A 37 -1.24 -1.83 0.01
C ALA A 37 0.24 -1.59 -0.33
N ALA A 38 0.60 -1.52 -1.62
CA ALA A 38 1.98 -1.29 -2.05
C ALA A 38 2.54 0.01 -1.47
N GLY A 39 1.80 1.13 -1.54
CA GLY A 39 2.24 2.41 -0.98
C GLY A 39 2.45 2.38 0.54
N ALA A 40 1.61 1.67 1.28
CA ALA A 40 1.80 1.48 2.72
C ALA A 40 3.05 0.65 3.03
N ILE A 41 3.29 -0.43 2.27
CA ILE A 41 4.49 -1.27 2.40
C ILE A 41 5.76 -0.49 2.03
N GLU A 42 5.73 0.29 0.94
CA GLU A 42 6.84 1.17 0.52
C GLU A 42 7.26 2.13 1.64
N GLY A 43 6.28 2.80 2.27
CA GLY A 43 6.52 3.71 3.38
C GLY A 43 7.10 3.02 4.59
N ALA A 44 6.55 1.87 4.98
CA ALA A 44 7.07 1.07 6.09
C ALA A 44 8.51 0.57 5.81
N ALA A 45 8.77 0.08 4.60
CA ALA A 45 10.08 -0.39 4.17
C ALA A 45 11.10 0.75 4.13
N TYR A 46 10.71 1.95 3.73
CA TYR A 46 11.56 3.14 3.81
C TYR A 46 11.94 3.46 5.25
N LEU A 47 10.99 3.40 6.20
CA LEU A 47 11.28 3.65 7.61
C LEU A 47 12.21 2.60 8.22
N ALA A 48 12.12 1.34 7.75
CA ALA A 48 12.97 0.26 8.20
C ALA A 48 14.39 0.29 7.61
N SER A 49 14.52 0.63 6.31
CA SER A 49 15.78 0.50 5.56
C SER A 49 16.47 1.82 5.21
N GLY A 50 15.75 2.94 5.28
CA GLY A 50 16.18 4.25 4.78
C GLY A 50 16.20 4.36 3.25
N ARG A 51 15.65 3.38 2.51
CA ARG A 51 15.68 3.33 1.04
C ARG A 51 14.27 3.19 0.49
N LEU A 52 13.82 4.21 -0.25
CA LEU A 52 12.52 4.17 -0.91
C LEU A 52 12.67 3.43 -2.23
N ARG A 53 11.86 2.39 -2.42
CA ARG A 53 11.82 1.56 -3.63
C ARG A 53 10.37 1.43 -4.08
N SER A 54 10.11 1.66 -5.36
CA SER A 54 8.79 1.43 -5.95
C SER A 54 8.51 -0.08 -6.05
N LEU A 55 7.43 -0.54 -5.44
CA LEU A 55 6.96 -1.93 -5.45
C LEU A 55 5.95 -2.17 -6.56
N SER A 56 5.82 -3.44 -6.95
CA SER A 56 4.92 -3.89 -8.00
C SER A 56 3.50 -4.08 -7.49
N GLU A 57 2.60 -3.20 -7.91
CA GLU A 57 1.16 -3.44 -7.78
C GLU A 57 0.71 -4.60 -8.66
N GLN A 58 1.37 -4.83 -9.79
CA GLN A 58 1.01 -5.89 -10.73
C GLN A 58 1.18 -7.27 -10.12
N GLN A 59 2.20 -7.48 -9.29
CA GLN A 59 2.39 -8.73 -8.59
C GLN A 59 1.18 -9.02 -7.69
N LEU A 60 0.69 -8.03 -6.94
CA LEU A 60 -0.52 -8.19 -6.14
C LEU A 60 -1.72 -8.50 -7.03
N VAL A 61 -1.92 -7.70 -8.08
CA VAL A 61 -3.00 -7.90 -9.06
C VAL A 61 -2.99 -9.30 -9.62
N ASP A 62 -1.84 -9.87 -9.97
CA ASP A 62 -1.73 -11.17 -10.64
C ASP A 62 -1.68 -12.36 -9.68
N CYS A 63 -1.04 -12.21 -8.52
CA CYS A 63 -0.65 -13.31 -7.65
C CYS A 63 -1.45 -13.41 -6.35
N ASP A 64 -2.11 -12.34 -5.90
CA ASP A 64 -3.09 -12.50 -4.83
C ASP A 64 -4.31 -13.26 -5.38
N LEU A 65 -4.61 -14.39 -4.73
CA LEU A 65 -5.71 -15.28 -5.10
C LEU A 65 -6.94 -15.09 -4.20
N ARG A 66 -6.86 -14.23 -3.17
CA ARG A 66 -8.00 -13.84 -2.34
C ARG A 66 -8.76 -12.67 -2.92
N ASP A 67 -8.08 -11.82 -3.67
CA ASP A 67 -8.66 -10.68 -4.38
C ASP A 67 -8.93 -11.00 -5.86
N PHE A 68 -9.60 -10.07 -6.54
CA PHE A 68 -10.13 -10.27 -7.89
C PHE A 68 -9.38 -9.44 -8.95
N GLY A 69 -8.13 -9.06 -8.67
CA GLY A 69 -7.30 -8.33 -9.63
C GLY A 69 -7.89 -6.97 -9.97
N CYS A 70 -8.28 -6.78 -11.24
CA CYS A 70 -8.93 -5.55 -11.70
C CYS A 70 -10.42 -5.45 -11.33
N ASP A 71 -11.04 -6.52 -10.82
CA ASP A 71 -12.44 -6.50 -10.39
C ASP A 71 -12.58 -6.10 -8.90
N GLY A 72 -11.50 -5.65 -8.26
CA GLY A 72 -11.48 -5.19 -6.87
C GLY A 72 -10.75 -6.13 -5.91
N GLY A 73 -10.60 -5.67 -4.67
CA GLY A 73 -9.86 -6.37 -3.63
C GLY A 73 -9.76 -5.58 -2.33
N LEU A 74 -9.06 -6.14 -1.34
CA LEU A 74 -8.87 -5.56 -0.01
C LEU A 74 -7.38 -5.47 0.33
N MET A 75 -6.96 -4.34 0.91
CA MET A 75 -5.57 -4.13 1.32
C MET A 75 -5.09 -5.18 2.32
N ASP A 76 -5.97 -5.68 3.20
CA ASP A 76 -5.68 -6.76 4.13
C ASP A 76 -5.29 -8.08 3.46
N ASN A 77 -5.92 -8.40 2.33
CA ASN A 77 -5.57 -9.58 1.56
C ASN A 77 -4.18 -9.42 0.93
N ALA A 78 -3.89 -8.23 0.39
CA ALA A 78 -2.57 -7.89 -0.12
C ALA A 78 -1.47 -7.94 0.97
N PHE A 79 -1.71 -7.37 2.16
CA PHE A 79 -0.79 -7.45 3.29
C PHE A 79 -0.56 -8.89 3.74
N ARG A 80 -1.63 -9.70 3.75
CA ARG A 80 -1.53 -11.14 4.05
C ARG A 80 -0.76 -11.90 2.97
N TYR A 81 -0.99 -11.60 1.69
CA TYR A 81 -0.25 -12.19 0.58
C TYR A 81 1.24 -11.92 0.77
N ASP A 82 1.62 -10.66 0.97
CA ASP A 82 3.01 -10.26 1.17
C ASP A 82 3.64 -10.94 2.40
N HIS A 83 2.92 -10.96 3.53
CA HIS A 83 3.37 -11.64 4.76
C HIS A 83 3.75 -13.11 4.52
N VAL A 84 2.90 -13.85 3.81
CA VAL A 84 3.09 -15.28 3.50
C VAL A 84 4.18 -15.49 2.44
N ARG A 85 4.24 -14.60 1.45
CA ARG A 85 5.17 -14.70 0.31
C ARG A 85 6.57 -14.19 0.64
N GLY A 86 6.71 -13.34 1.65
CA GLY A 86 7.98 -12.86 2.19
C GLY A 86 8.50 -11.55 1.61
N GLY A 87 7.67 -10.72 0.99
CA GLY A 87 8.07 -9.47 0.34
C GLY A 87 7.60 -9.33 -1.11
N LEU A 88 7.60 -8.11 -1.63
CA LEU A 88 7.15 -7.79 -2.99
C LEU A 88 8.31 -7.55 -3.97
N CYS A 89 8.03 -7.79 -5.25
CA CYS A 89 8.85 -7.36 -6.38
C CYS A 89 8.95 -5.84 -6.43
N SER A 90 10.01 -5.36 -7.08
CA SER A 90 10.04 -3.98 -7.54
C SER A 90 9.15 -3.77 -8.77
N GLU A 91 8.66 -2.54 -8.94
CA GLU A 91 7.92 -2.12 -10.15
C GLU A 91 8.78 -2.28 -11.42
N GLU A 92 10.10 -2.18 -11.30
CA GLU A 92 11.03 -2.38 -12.42
C GLU A 92 11.06 -3.83 -12.91
N GLU A 93 11.04 -4.80 -11.99
CA GLU A 93 11.11 -6.23 -12.31
C GLU A 93 9.74 -6.83 -12.66
N TYR A 94 8.66 -6.26 -12.14
CA TYR A 94 7.29 -6.68 -12.44
C TYR A 94 6.41 -5.46 -12.73
N PRO A 95 6.51 -4.86 -13.93
CA PRO A 95 5.84 -3.61 -14.27
C PRO A 95 4.32 -3.70 -14.31
N TYR A 96 3.65 -2.60 -14.00
CA TYR A 96 2.21 -2.46 -14.08
C TYR A 96 1.67 -2.42 -15.51
N THR A 97 0.61 -3.20 -15.75
CA THR A 97 -0.01 -3.41 -17.06
C THR A 97 -1.50 -3.05 -17.10
N ALA A 98 -2.07 -2.59 -15.97
CA ALA A 98 -3.49 -2.24 -15.84
C ALA A 98 -4.45 -3.36 -16.27
N SER A 99 -4.06 -4.62 -16.11
CA SER A 99 -4.88 -5.79 -16.43
C SER A 99 -4.50 -6.96 -15.55
N LYS A 100 -5.45 -7.87 -15.25
CA LYS A 100 -5.13 -9.13 -14.56
C LYS A 100 -4.42 -10.07 -15.53
N GLY A 101 -3.16 -10.34 -15.25
CA GLY A 101 -2.33 -11.31 -15.92
C GLY A 101 -2.30 -12.67 -15.21
N THR A 102 -1.45 -13.55 -15.72
CA THR A 102 -1.07 -14.78 -15.00
C THR A 102 0.05 -14.43 -14.03
N CYS A 103 -0.06 -14.88 -12.77
CA CYS A 103 1.03 -14.74 -11.79
C CYS A 103 2.34 -15.28 -12.37
N GLN A 104 3.29 -14.38 -12.60
CA GLN A 104 4.58 -14.74 -13.19
C GLN A 104 5.42 -15.50 -12.15
N LYS A 105 5.53 -16.81 -12.32
CA LYS A 105 6.36 -17.70 -11.50
C LYS A 105 7.50 -18.27 -12.32
N THR A 106 8.70 -18.30 -11.74
CA THR A 106 9.77 -19.18 -12.21
C THR A 106 9.71 -20.52 -11.45
N PHE A 107 10.44 -21.53 -11.92
CA PHE A 107 10.42 -22.87 -11.33
C PHE A 107 10.83 -22.93 -9.84
N PHE A 108 11.49 -21.89 -9.31
CA PHE A 108 12.01 -21.87 -7.94
C PHE A 108 11.50 -20.71 -7.06
N HIS A 109 10.99 -19.62 -7.66
CA HIS A 109 10.44 -18.45 -6.95
C HIS A 109 9.36 -17.74 -7.80
N ASP A 110 8.62 -16.79 -7.22
CA ASP A 110 7.95 -15.75 -8.02
C ASP A 110 9.01 -15.08 -8.93
N SER A 111 8.60 -14.55 -10.07
CA SER A 111 9.48 -14.11 -11.19
C SER A 111 10.56 -13.05 -10.88
N CYS A 112 10.65 -12.53 -9.66
CA CYS A 112 11.47 -11.40 -9.25
C CYS A 112 12.15 -11.66 -7.91
N GLU A 113 13.11 -10.80 -7.54
CA GLU A 113 13.64 -10.77 -6.19
C GLU A 113 12.84 -9.89 -5.22
N ASN A 114 12.95 -10.27 -3.95
CA ASN A 114 12.59 -9.53 -2.74
C ASN A 114 13.13 -8.12 -2.74
N VAL A 115 12.29 -7.07 -2.82
CA VAL A 115 12.78 -5.77 -2.37
C VAL A 115 13.02 -5.83 -0.86
N GLU A 116 14.19 -5.37 -0.44
CA GLU A 116 14.64 -5.37 0.95
C GLU A 116 13.62 -4.70 1.88
N ALA A 117 13.41 -5.28 3.07
CA ALA A 117 12.54 -4.76 4.13
C ALA A 117 11.05 -4.59 3.75
N THR A 118 10.58 -5.25 2.69
CA THR A 118 9.16 -5.17 2.27
C THR A 118 8.24 -6.18 2.93
N GLN A 119 8.79 -7.24 3.54
CA GLN A 119 7.97 -8.26 4.17
C GLN A 119 7.13 -7.67 5.33
N VAL A 120 5.81 -7.71 5.17
CA VAL A 120 4.84 -7.39 6.21
C VAL A 120 5.00 -8.38 7.35
N SER A 121 5.33 -7.88 8.53
CA SER A 121 5.43 -8.69 9.75
C SER A 121 4.08 -8.84 10.48
N GLY A 122 3.16 -7.92 10.26
CA GLY A 122 1.80 -7.89 10.78
C GLY A 122 1.01 -6.71 10.21
N PHE A 123 -0.31 -6.77 10.31
CA PHE A 123 -1.24 -5.74 9.88
C PHE A 123 -2.44 -5.70 10.84
N GLU A 124 -3.01 -4.51 11.04
CA GLU A 124 -4.14 -4.28 11.93
C GLU A 124 -5.08 -3.21 11.35
N ASP A 125 -6.37 -3.37 11.61
CA ASP A 125 -7.37 -2.36 11.28
C ASP A 125 -7.33 -1.22 12.31
N VAL A 126 -7.24 0.01 11.81
CA VAL A 126 -7.50 1.20 12.63
C VAL A 126 -8.99 1.29 12.92
N ASP A 127 -9.37 1.60 14.17
CA ASP A 127 -10.77 1.81 14.54
C ASP A 127 -11.42 2.89 13.66
N PRO A 128 -12.43 2.52 12.83
CA PRO A 128 -13.02 3.43 11.85
C PRO A 128 -13.79 4.59 12.49
N GLN A 129 -14.11 4.51 13.78
CA GLN A 129 -14.83 5.55 14.52
C GLN A 129 -13.90 6.46 15.33
N SER A 130 -12.58 6.25 15.25
CA SER A 130 -11.60 6.95 16.09
C SER A 130 -10.60 7.75 15.26
N THR A 131 -10.90 9.04 15.05
CA THR A 131 -9.92 9.99 14.50
C THR A 131 -8.59 9.99 15.29
N PRO A 132 -8.58 9.91 16.64
CA PRO A 132 -7.32 9.77 17.38
C PRO A 132 -6.52 8.52 17.02
N ALA A 133 -7.18 7.36 16.83
CA ALA A 133 -6.48 6.13 16.44
C ALA A 133 -5.86 6.26 15.03
N LEU A 134 -6.58 6.89 14.10
CA LEU A 134 -6.03 7.19 12.77
C LEU A 134 -4.85 8.15 12.84
N MET A 135 -4.93 9.19 13.68
CA MET A 135 -3.80 10.11 13.87
C MET A 135 -2.59 9.40 14.47
N GLU A 136 -2.78 8.51 15.45
CA GLU A 136 -1.69 7.71 16.01
C GLU A 136 -1.06 6.78 14.96
N ALA A 137 -1.86 6.11 14.13
CA ALA A 137 -1.37 5.25 13.06
C ALA A 137 -0.56 6.04 12.01
N LEU A 138 -1.06 7.20 11.59
CA LEU A 138 -0.38 8.08 10.61
C LEU A 138 0.97 8.60 11.11
N LEU A 139 1.19 8.65 12.42
CA LEU A 139 2.47 9.06 13.01
C LEU A 139 3.51 7.95 13.03
N MET A 140 3.08 6.70 12.87
CA MET A 140 3.97 5.54 12.85
C MET A 140 4.51 5.30 11.43
N GLN A 141 3.64 5.34 10.42
CA GLN A 141 3.99 5.09 9.01
C GLN A 141 2.84 5.54 8.07
N PRO A 142 3.04 5.56 6.74
CA PRO A 142 1.94 5.65 5.79
C PRO A 142 0.93 4.50 5.98
N VAL A 143 -0.37 4.86 5.98
CA VAL A 143 -1.49 3.94 6.23
C VAL A 143 -2.32 3.81 4.96
N ALA A 144 -2.69 2.58 4.59
CA ALA A 144 -3.64 2.34 3.51
C ALA A 144 -5.07 2.63 4.01
N VAL A 145 -5.85 3.40 3.24
CA VAL A 145 -7.19 3.83 3.64
C VAL A 145 -8.17 3.61 2.49
N ALA A 146 -9.31 2.98 2.78
CA ALA A 146 -10.44 2.92 1.84
C ALA A 146 -11.26 4.21 1.93
N ILE A 147 -11.64 4.78 0.78
CA ILE A 147 -12.50 5.97 0.68
C ILE A 147 -13.42 5.78 -0.52
N GLU A 148 -14.71 6.08 -0.36
CA GLU A 148 -15.67 6.13 -1.45
C GLU A 148 -15.36 7.32 -2.38
N ALA A 149 -14.92 7.06 -3.61
CA ALA A 149 -14.45 8.09 -4.56
C ALA A 149 -15.30 8.20 -5.85
N ASP A 150 -16.44 7.50 -5.90
CA ASP A 150 -17.36 7.46 -7.04
C ASP A 150 -18.20 8.75 -7.21
N GLU A 151 -18.30 9.59 -6.18
CA GLU A 151 -18.99 10.87 -6.32
C GLU A 151 -18.27 11.80 -7.30
N VAL A 152 -19.07 12.54 -8.09
CA VAL A 152 -18.60 13.55 -9.06
C VAL A 152 -17.60 14.54 -8.44
N ARG A 153 -17.71 14.81 -7.14
CA ARG A 153 -16.83 15.71 -6.41
C ARG A 153 -15.43 15.13 -6.23
N PHE A 154 -15.28 13.82 -6.00
CA PHE A 154 -13.99 13.15 -5.87
C PHE A 154 -13.28 12.99 -7.21
N ARG A 155 -14.04 12.79 -8.30
CA ARG A 155 -13.50 12.76 -9.69
C ARG A 155 -12.88 14.08 -10.18
N LEU A 156 -13.15 15.20 -9.51
CA LEU A 156 -12.69 16.54 -9.91
C LEU A 156 -11.52 17.08 -9.08
N VAL A 157 -11.09 16.37 -8.05
CA VAL A 157 -9.99 16.80 -7.17
C VAL A 157 -8.64 16.52 -7.84
N ARG A 158 -7.76 17.53 -7.85
CA ARG A 158 -6.49 17.54 -8.61
C ARG A 158 -5.25 17.20 -7.77
N THR A 159 -5.40 16.91 -6.48
CA THR A 159 -4.30 16.55 -5.56
C THR A 159 -4.84 15.67 -4.43
N TRP A 160 -4.35 14.43 -4.34
CA TRP A 160 -4.59 13.53 -3.20
C TRP A 160 -3.23 13.01 -2.68
N ASN A 161 -3.13 12.88 -1.35
CA ASN A 161 -1.95 12.36 -0.63
C ASN A 161 -2.29 11.09 0.17
N VAL A 162 -3.29 10.34 -0.31
CA VAL A 162 -3.78 9.07 0.27
C VAL A 162 -3.84 8.07 -0.86
N SER A 163 -3.32 6.87 -0.66
CA SER A 163 -3.53 5.77 -1.61
C SER A 163 -4.96 5.25 -1.41
N LEU A 164 -5.83 5.58 -2.37
CA LEU A 164 -7.27 5.41 -2.31
C LEU A 164 -7.68 4.01 -2.74
N CYS A 165 -8.76 3.45 -2.17
CA CYS A 165 -9.48 2.35 -2.80
C CYS A 165 -11.00 2.46 -2.72
N GLU A 166 -11.64 2.22 -3.87
CA GLU A 166 -13.08 2.18 -4.12
C GLU A 166 -13.65 0.77 -3.88
N HIS A 167 -14.95 0.69 -3.56
CA HIS A 167 -15.75 -0.54 -3.51
C HIS A 167 -16.88 -0.47 -4.54
#